data_AF-A0A2V3XZ71-F1
#
_entry.id   AF-A0A2V3XZ71-F1
#
_cell.length_a   1.000
_cell.length_b   1.000
_cell.length_c   1.000
_cell.angle_alpha   90.00
_cell.angle_beta   90.00
_cell.angle_gamma   90.00
#
_symmetry.space_group_name_H-M   'P 1'
#
loop_
_entity.id
_entity.type
_entity.pdbx_description
1 polymer ?
#
loop_
_entity_poly.entity_id
_entity_poly.type
_entity_poly.pdbx_seq_one_letter_code
_entity_poly.pdbx_strand_id
1 'polypeptide(L)'
;MTYFMAGTQLAGVERLMREGGNCCSENHLRDQAAAGFFLTRISRKAADTYEEQLEQLKGRIPDKEFGCRMDEMIRAVNLKQEIYHNENHKRHFELLKEYPGLVPLREKPAYAAGLFLLSADEKLWKASRDAVTPKEIHFLDIHMEGAGIDGYVLFHMARDFYYGTDFVKLSDLNDEELVEESIFRLIIHAGLIRELGLHNIPPCRGSGTSEEKTTVRKTGS
;
A
#
# COMPACT_ATOMS: atom_id res chain seq x y z
N MET A 1 28.60 -0.85 -36.75
CA MET A 1 28.28 -0.07 -35.53
C MET A 1 29.25 1.10 -35.45
N THR A 2 28.75 2.33 -35.52
CA THR A 2 29.56 3.54 -35.44
C THR A 2 29.68 3.98 -33.97
N TYR A 3 30.91 4.18 -33.52
CA TYR A 3 31.22 4.79 -32.22
C TYR A 3 31.18 6.31 -32.40
N PHE A 4 30.37 7.01 -31.59
CA PHE A 4 30.15 8.45 -31.68
C PHE A 4 31.44 9.24 -31.43
N MET A 5 32.33 8.70 -30.60
CA MET A 5 33.59 9.31 -30.17
C MET A 5 34.82 8.58 -30.75
N ALA A 6 34.64 7.83 -31.86
CA ALA A 6 35.73 7.15 -32.55
C ALA A 6 36.86 8.13 -32.90
N GLY A 7 38.10 7.81 -32.49
CA GLY A 7 39.28 8.63 -32.78
C GLY A 7 39.59 9.73 -31.77
N THR A 8 38.82 9.83 -30.67
CA THR A 8 39.13 10.74 -29.55
C THR A 8 39.75 9.99 -28.38
N GLN A 9 40.41 10.71 -27.46
CA GLN A 9 40.92 10.14 -26.21
C GLN A 9 39.81 9.59 -25.30
N LEU A 10 38.55 9.95 -25.56
CA LEU A 10 37.36 9.51 -24.83
C LEU A 10 36.70 8.28 -25.45
N ALA A 11 37.26 7.71 -26.52
CA ALA A 11 36.74 6.49 -27.14
C ALA A 11 36.65 5.31 -26.14
N GLY A 12 37.57 5.25 -25.17
CA GLY A 12 37.50 4.27 -24.07
C GLY A 12 36.33 4.50 -23.11
N VAL A 13 35.93 5.76 -22.90
CA VAL A 13 34.78 6.13 -22.07
C VAL A 13 33.48 5.79 -22.77
N GLU A 14 33.36 6.01 -24.09
CA GLU A 14 32.17 5.60 -24.83
C GLU A 14 32.00 4.07 -24.81
N ARG A 15 33.11 3.32 -24.81
CA ARG A 15 33.08 1.87 -24.63
C ARG A 15 32.54 1.50 -23.24
N LEU A 16 33.03 2.15 -22.17
CA LEU A 16 32.52 1.96 -20.79
C LEU A 16 31.04 2.36 -20.63
N MET A 17 30.61 3.45 -21.27
CA MET A 17 29.21 3.92 -21.24
C MET A 17 28.26 2.96 -21.95
N ARG A 18 28.73 2.24 -22.96
CA ARG A 18 27.97 1.18 -23.65
C ARG A 18 28.10 -0.19 -22.97
N GLU A 19 29.21 -0.43 -22.27
CA GLU A 19 29.45 -1.59 -21.40
C GLU A 19 28.80 -1.43 -20.01
N GLY A 20 28.04 -0.35 -19.78
CA GLY A 20 27.14 -0.19 -18.64
C GLY A 20 26.00 -1.21 -18.66
N GLY A 21 26.35 -2.49 -18.65
CA GLY A 21 25.45 -3.59 -18.38
C GLY A 21 24.97 -3.47 -16.94
N ASN A 22 23.69 -3.15 -16.81
CA ASN A 22 22.86 -3.43 -15.66
C ASN A 22 23.47 -3.06 -14.29
N CYS A 23 23.64 -1.76 -14.01
CA CYS A 23 24.00 -1.28 -12.66
C CYS A 23 22.80 -1.23 -11.71
N CYS A 24 21.82 -2.12 -11.84
CA CYS A 24 20.86 -2.39 -10.78
C CYS A 24 21.46 -3.50 -9.91
N SER A 25 22.41 -3.16 -9.03
CA SER A 25 22.78 -4.13 -7.99
C SER A 25 21.53 -4.40 -7.15
N GLU A 26 21.28 -5.66 -6.78
CA GLU A 26 20.16 -6.03 -5.89
C GLU A 26 20.11 -5.13 -4.64
N ASN A 27 21.28 -4.70 -4.16
CA ASN A 27 21.44 -3.76 -3.05
C ASN A 27 20.73 -2.42 -3.30
N HIS A 28 20.83 -1.85 -4.52
CA HIS A 28 20.16 -0.59 -4.83
C HIS A 28 18.63 -0.72 -4.91
N LEU A 29 18.11 -1.89 -5.30
CA LEU A 29 16.66 -2.13 -5.31
C LEU A 29 16.12 -2.21 -3.88
N ARG A 30 16.81 -2.95 -3.00
CA ARG A 30 16.41 -3.12 -1.60
C ARG A 30 16.52 -1.84 -0.79
N ASP A 31 17.40 -0.91 -1.17
CA ASP A 31 17.53 0.42 -0.56
C ASP A 31 16.47 1.45 -1.01
N GLN A 32 15.65 1.14 -2.03
CA GLN A 32 14.62 2.08 -2.50
C GLN A 32 13.46 2.18 -1.52
N ALA A 33 12.88 3.38 -1.44
CA ALA A 33 11.68 3.67 -0.67
C ALA A 33 10.53 2.76 -1.12
N ALA A 34 9.93 2.02 -0.18
CA ALA A 34 8.81 1.13 -0.47
C ALA A 34 7.62 1.89 -1.07
N ALA A 35 7.33 3.09 -0.56
CA ALA A 35 6.27 3.93 -1.10
C ALA A 35 6.52 4.37 -2.54
N GLY A 36 7.79 4.51 -2.97
CA GLY A 36 8.16 4.89 -4.33
C GLY A 36 7.55 3.99 -5.39
N PHE A 37 7.40 2.70 -5.08
CA PHE A 37 6.72 1.76 -5.95
C PHE A 37 5.24 2.14 -6.16
N PHE A 38 4.51 2.63 -5.17
CA PHE A 38 3.08 2.92 -5.29
C PHE A 38 2.76 4.36 -5.78
N LEU A 39 3.75 5.25 -5.73
CA LEU A 39 3.59 6.65 -6.13
C LEU A 39 3.74 6.86 -7.65
N THR A 40 4.33 5.89 -8.35
CA THR A 40 4.46 5.94 -9.79
C THR A 40 3.10 5.64 -10.43
N ARG A 41 2.43 6.65 -10.99
CA ARG A 41 1.20 6.44 -11.76
C ARG A 41 1.53 5.68 -13.02
N ILE A 42 1.32 4.37 -13.01
CA ILE A 42 1.41 3.57 -14.21
C ILE A 42 0.03 3.61 -14.85
N SER A 43 -0.06 4.19 -16.04
CA SER A 43 -1.28 4.16 -16.87
C SER A 43 -1.50 2.74 -17.39
N ARG A 44 -1.92 1.83 -16.50
CA ARG A 44 -2.37 0.48 -16.83
C ARG A 44 -3.88 0.42 -16.72
N LYS A 45 -4.47 -0.48 -17.49
CA LYS A 45 -5.86 -0.87 -17.31
C LYS A 45 -6.01 -1.38 -15.87
N ALA A 46 -6.94 -0.80 -15.11
CA ALA A 46 -7.25 -1.29 -13.78
C ALA A 46 -7.62 -2.77 -13.89
N ALA A 47 -6.94 -3.61 -13.09
CA ALA A 47 -7.30 -5.01 -12.94
C ALA A 47 -8.71 -5.14 -12.37
N ASP A 48 -9.44 -6.17 -12.81
CA ASP A 48 -10.85 -6.35 -12.46
C ASP A 48 -11.00 -7.06 -11.09
N THR A 49 -9.94 -7.72 -10.62
CA THR A 49 -9.91 -8.43 -9.33
C THR A 49 -8.74 -8.00 -8.45
N TYR A 50 -8.87 -8.21 -7.14
CA TYR A 50 -7.82 -7.85 -6.18
C TYR A 50 -6.58 -8.74 -6.36
N GLU A 51 -6.76 -10.01 -6.68
CA GLU A 51 -5.67 -10.94 -7.03
C GLU A 51 -4.85 -10.44 -8.23
N GLU A 52 -5.51 -10.02 -9.30
CA GLU A 52 -4.81 -9.45 -10.47
C GLU A 52 -4.03 -8.18 -10.12
N GLN A 53 -4.54 -7.33 -9.21
CA GLN A 53 -3.82 -6.15 -8.73
C GLN A 53 -2.54 -6.55 -7.99
N LEU A 54 -2.58 -7.60 -7.17
CA LEU A 54 -1.41 -8.13 -6.46
C LEU A 54 -0.39 -8.76 -7.43
N GLU A 55 -0.84 -9.53 -8.42
CA GLU A 55 0.05 -10.12 -9.43
C GLU A 55 0.75 -9.05 -10.28
N GLN A 56 0.04 -7.98 -10.64
CA GLN A 56 0.62 -6.84 -11.36
C GLN A 56 1.68 -6.09 -10.52
N LEU A 57 1.45 -5.97 -9.22
CA LEU A 57 2.41 -5.38 -8.28
C LEU A 57 3.64 -6.28 -8.12
N LYS A 58 3.43 -7.59 -7.93
CA LYS A 58 4.50 -8.59 -7.83
C LYS A 58 5.41 -8.57 -9.05
N GLY A 59 4.85 -8.58 -10.26
CA GLY A 59 5.62 -8.54 -11.50
C GLY A 59 6.40 -7.23 -11.74
N ARG A 60 6.13 -6.18 -10.95
CA ARG A 60 6.74 -4.86 -11.07
C ARG A 60 7.96 -4.67 -10.17
N ILE A 61 8.03 -5.39 -9.04
CA ILE A 61 9.13 -5.29 -8.08
C ILE A 61 9.97 -6.55 -8.23
N PRO A 62 11.09 -6.51 -8.98
CA PRO A 62 11.90 -7.69 -9.29
C PRO A 62 12.80 -8.08 -8.11
N ASP A 63 12.22 -8.25 -6.93
CA ASP A 63 12.88 -8.70 -5.72
C ASP A 63 12.32 -10.07 -5.29
N LYS A 64 13.21 -11.02 -5.02
CA LYS A 64 12.84 -12.42 -4.78
C LYS A 64 12.10 -12.58 -3.45
N GLU A 65 12.59 -11.95 -2.38
CA GLU A 65 12.00 -12.05 -1.05
C GLU A 65 10.61 -11.40 -1.03
N PHE A 66 10.50 -10.20 -1.60
CA PHE A 66 9.22 -9.52 -1.78
C PHE A 66 8.24 -10.38 -2.60
N GLY A 67 8.72 -10.98 -3.69
CA GLY A 67 7.93 -11.88 -4.52
C GLY A 67 7.39 -13.10 -3.75
N CYS A 68 8.19 -13.68 -2.86
CA CYS A 68 7.76 -14.77 -1.98
C CYS A 68 6.67 -14.31 -1.00
N ARG A 69 6.84 -13.16 -0.36
CA ARG A 69 5.81 -12.58 0.53
C ARG A 69 4.50 -12.30 -0.22
N MET A 70 4.58 -11.75 -1.43
CA MET A 70 3.41 -11.53 -2.28
C MET A 70 2.70 -12.85 -2.63
N ASP A 71 3.44 -13.93 -2.90
CA ASP A 71 2.85 -15.26 -3.15
C ASP A 71 2.06 -15.77 -1.94
N GLU A 72 2.58 -15.57 -0.73
CA GLU A 72 1.89 -15.93 0.51
C GLU A 72 0.64 -15.10 0.72
N MET A 73 0.73 -13.78 0.53
CA MET A 73 -0.41 -12.88 0.59
C MET A 73 -1.50 -13.25 -0.42
N ILE A 74 -1.16 -13.51 -1.68
CA ILE A 74 -2.11 -13.88 -2.74
C ILE A 74 -2.86 -15.16 -2.34
N ARG A 75 -2.14 -16.18 -1.85
CA ARG A 75 -2.76 -17.42 -1.33
C ARG A 75 -3.70 -17.13 -0.16
N ALA A 76 -3.30 -16.28 0.79
CA ALA A 76 -4.11 -15.95 1.96
C ALA A 76 -5.39 -15.19 1.61
N VAL A 77 -5.31 -14.23 0.69
CA VAL A 77 -6.44 -13.47 0.17
C VAL A 77 -7.46 -14.41 -0.48
N ASN A 78 -7.00 -15.36 -1.28
CA ASN A 78 -7.88 -16.34 -1.94
C ASN A 78 -8.64 -17.23 -0.95
N LEU A 79 -8.13 -17.40 0.27
CA LEU A 79 -8.77 -18.21 1.32
C LEU A 79 -9.73 -17.45 2.23
N LYS A 80 -9.35 -16.25 2.69
CA LYS A 80 -10.06 -15.52 3.76
C LYS A 80 -10.63 -14.17 3.35
N GLN A 81 -10.12 -13.56 2.27
CA GLN A 81 -10.51 -12.23 1.78
C GLN A 81 -10.55 -11.13 2.85
N GLU A 82 -9.66 -11.19 3.85
CA GLU A 82 -9.61 -10.23 4.95
C GLU A 82 -8.45 -9.24 4.78
N ILE A 83 -8.79 -7.99 4.45
CA ILE A 83 -7.82 -6.89 4.25
C ILE A 83 -7.57 -6.08 5.52
N TYR A 84 -8.48 -6.14 6.48
CA TYR A 84 -8.38 -5.40 7.74
C TYR A 84 -7.51 -6.18 8.72
N HIS A 85 -6.90 -5.45 9.66
CA HIS A 85 -6.06 -6.06 10.69
C HIS A 85 -6.93 -6.84 11.69
N ASN A 86 -8.08 -6.26 12.03
CA ASN A 86 -9.12 -6.82 12.88
C ASN A 86 -10.43 -6.02 12.68
N GLU A 87 -11.49 -6.41 13.39
CA GLU A 87 -12.79 -5.74 13.32
C GLU A 87 -12.77 -4.27 13.82
N ASN A 88 -11.87 -3.90 14.74
CA ASN A 88 -11.73 -2.50 15.16
C ASN A 88 -11.16 -1.65 14.03
N HIS A 89 -10.12 -2.13 13.35
CA HIS A 89 -9.56 -1.46 12.17
C HIS A 89 -10.65 -1.29 11.10
N LYS A 90 -11.39 -2.35 10.76
CA LYS A 90 -12.52 -2.27 9.83
C LYS A 90 -13.53 -1.22 10.26
N ARG A 91 -13.96 -1.25 11.52
CA ARG A 91 -14.93 -0.29 12.06
C ARG A 91 -14.43 1.15 11.96
N HIS A 92 -13.18 1.43 12.36
CA HIS A 92 -12.60 2.76 12.28
C HIS A 92 -12.55 3.26 10.83
N PHE A 93 -12.05 2.44 9.91
CA PHE A 93 -11.90 2.86 8.53
C PHE A 93 -13.24 3.06 7.81
N GLU A 94 -14.24 2.20 8.04
CA GLU A 94 -15.59 2.40 7.49
C GLU A 94 -16.24 3.67 8.05
N LEU A 95 -16.08 3.97 9.35
CA LEU A 95 -16.55 5.24 9.92
C LEU A 95 -15.88 6.45 9.29
N LEU A 96 -14.58 6.37 9.00
CA LEU A 96 -13.83 7.46 8.36
C LEU A 96 -14.26 7.71 6.91
N LYS A 97 -14.67 6.67 6.17
CA LYS A 97 -15.22 6.82 4.80
C LYS A 97 -16.51 7.62 4.79
N GLU A 98 -17.36 7.41 5.79
CA GLU A 98 -18.70 8.00 5.88
C GLU A 98 -18.72 9.30 6.70
N TYR A 99 -17.61 9.68 7.36
CA TYR A 99 -17.58 10.83 8.25
C TYR A 99 -17.73 12.15 7.47
N PRO A 100 -18.83 12.90 7.63
CA PRO A 100 -19.11 14.09 6.80
C PRO A 100 -18.12 15.24 7.00
N GLY A 101 -17.42 15.25 8.14
CA GLY A 101 -16.42 16.26 8.45
C GLY A 101 -15.07 16.02 7.78
N LEU A 102 -14.85 14.91 7.07
CA LEU A 102 -13.64 14.64 6.32
C LEU A 102 -13.84 14.91 4.83
N VAL A 103 -12.75 15.25 4.14
CA VAL A 103 -12.75 15.21 2.68
C VAL A 103 -13.06 13.78 2.23
N PRO A 104 -13.89 13.59 1.18
CA PRO A 104 -14.23 12.25 0.72
C PRO A 104 -12.97 11.44 0.42
N LEU A 105 -12.77 10.30 1.10
CA LEU A 105 -11.53 9.51 0.97
C LEU A 105 -11.27 9.06 -0.47
N ARG A 106 -12.34 8.86 -1.25
CA ARG A 106 -12.28 8.54 -2.69
C ARG A 106 -11.60 9.62 -3.53
N GLU A 107 -11.59 10.87 -3.08
CA GLU A 107 -11.00 12.02 -3.80
C GLU A 107 -9.53 12.27 -3.43
N LYS A 108 -9.07 11.71 -2.30
CA LYS A 108 -7.68 11.86 -1.84
C LYS A 108 -7.04 10.50 -1.50
N PRO A 109 -6.47 9.79 -2.49
CA PRO A 109 -5.80 8.49 -2.29
C PRO A 109 -4.70 8.50 -1.21
N ALA A 110 -3.88 9.56 -1.15
CA ALA A 110 -2.85 9.73 -0.11
C ALA A 110 -3.45 9.78 1.30
N TYR A 111 -4.51 10.56 1.46
CA TYR A 111 -5.22 10.73 2.73
C TYR A 111 -5.92 9.42 3.14
N ALA A 112 -6.56 8.74 2.20
CA ALA A 112 -7.20 7.44 2.42
C ALA A 112 -6.19 6.36 2.85
N ALA A 113 -5.07 6.23 2.14
CA ALA A 113 -4.02 5.27 2.46
C ALA A 113 -3.39 5.53 3.84
N GLY A 114 -3.12 6.80 4.15
CA GLY A 114 -2.61 7.20 5.47
C GLY A 114 -3.59 6.86 6.60
N LEU A 115 -4.87 7.20 6.45
CA LEU A 115 -5.90 6.88 7.45
C LEU A 115 -6.11 5.38 7.64
N PHE A 116 -6.07 4.60 6.57
CA PHE A 116 -6.16 3.14 6.66
C PHE A 116 -5.09 2.60 7.61
N LEU A 117 -3.82 2.94 7.37
CA LEU A 117 -2.72 2.47 8.21
C LEU A 117 -2.75 3.02 9.64
N LEU A 118 -3.06 4.31 9.83
CA LEU A 118 -3.14 4.92 11.16
C LEU A 118 -4.26 4.31 12.01
N SER A 119 -5.33 3.84 11.37
CA SER A 119 -6.47 3.20 12.05
C SER A 119 -6.30 1.71 12.31
N ALA A 120 -5.18 1.11 11.87
CA ALA A 120 -4.96 -0.33 11.93
C ALA A 120 -4.54 -0.86 13.30
N ASP A 121 -3.87 -0.04 14.10
CA ASP A 121 -3.51 -0.32 15.49
C ASP A 121 -4.23 0.65 16.43
N GLU A 122 -4.73 0.14 17.55
CA GLU A 122 -5.54 0.94 18.49
C GLU A 122 -4.71 2.04 19.16
N LYS A 123 -3.45 1.75 19.52
CA LYS A 123 -2.57 2.73 20.16
C LYS A 123 -2.17 3.81 19.15
N LEU A 124 -1.83 3.40 17.93
CA LEU A 124 -1.51 4.31 16.83
C LEU A 124 -2.72 5.19 16.48
N TRP A 125 -3.92 4.63 16.41
CA TRP A 125 -5.13 5.40 16.15
C TRP A 125 -5.39 6.43 17.25
N LYS A 126 -5.29 6.01 18.52
CA LYS A 126 -5.44 6.91 19.66
C LYS A 126 -4.42 8.05 19.64
N ALA A 127 -3.17 7.78 19.26
CA ALA A 127 -2.11 8.77 19.19
C ALA A 127 -2.26 9.73 17.99
N SER A 128 -2.90 9.29 16.90
CA SER A 128 -2.96 10.03 15.64
C SER A 128 -4.25 10.80 15.40
N ARG A 129 -5.37 10.36 15.98
CA ARG A 129 -6.71 10.91 15.67
C ARG A 129 -6.83 12.42 15.85
N ASP A 130 -6.13 13.01 16.83
CA ASP A 130 -6.20 14.45 17.11
C ASP A 130 -5.39 15.27 16.09
N ALA A 131 -4.46 14.63 15.38
CA ALA A 131 -3.69 15.21 14.28
C ALA A 131 -4.39 15.06 12.91
N VAL A 132 -5.53 14.37 12.86
CA VAL A 132 -6.34 14.19 11.65
C VAL A 132 -7.36 15.32 11.56
N THR A 133 -7.25 16.14 10.52
CA THR A 133 -8.18 17.25 10.25
C THR A 133 -9.05 16.95 9.03
N PRO A 134 -10.12 17.72 8.77
CA PRO A 134 -10.95 17.55 7.57
C PRO A 134 -10.18 17.44 6.25
N LYS A 135 -9.01 18.07 6.13
CA LYS A 135 -8.29 18.21 4.84
C LYS A 135 -6.94 17.51 4.80
N GLU A 136 -6.32 17.26 5.94
CA GLU A 136 -4.93 16.83 6.03
C GLU A 136 -4.63 16.09 7.33
N ILE A 137 -3.52 15.34 7.33
CA ILE A 137 -2.99 14.66 8.50
C ILE A 137 -1.68 15.36 8.89
N HIS A 138 -1.59 15.83 10.14
CA HIS A 138 -0.39 16.48 10.66
C HIS A 138 0.54 15.45 11.32
N PHE A 139 1.31 14.72 10.52
CA PHE A 139 2.19 13.65 11.02
C PHE A 139 3.24 14.11 12.06
N LEU A 140 3.63 15.39 12.05
CA LEU A 140 4.57 15.94 13.02
C LEU A 140 3.98 16.06 14.43
N ASP A 141 2.65 16.12 14.54
CA ASP A 141 1.95 16.26 15.82
C ASP A 141 1.64 14.90 16.47
N ILE A 142 1.91 13.80 15.76
CA ILE A 142 1.66 12.44 16.22
C ILE A 142 2.84 11.96 17.06
N HIS A 143 2.58 11.72 18.35
CA HIS A 143 3.58 11.24 19.30
C HIS A 143 3.32 9.76 19.62
N MET A 144 4.21 8.88 19.17
CA MET A 144 4.07 7.42 19.30
C MET A 144 4.69 6.86 20.58
N GLU A 145 4.34 7.43 21.74
CA GLU A 145 4.80 6.89 23.02
C GLU A 145 4.11 5.54 23.32
N GLY A 146 4.90 4.45 23.34
CA GLY A 146 4.42 3.11 23.69
C GLY A 146 3.75 2.32 22.56
N ALA A 147 3.88 2.77 21.31
CA ALA A 147 3.57 1.96 20.13
C ALA A 147 4.57 0.80 20.01
N GLY A 148 4.09 -0.39 19.62
CA GLY A 148 4.96 -1.52 19.30
C GLY A 148 5.63 -1.33 17.93
N ILE A 149 6.52 -2.26 17.57
CA ILE A 149 7.25 -2.25 16.28
C ILE A 149 6.28 -2.07 15.10
N ASP A 150 5.19 -2.85 15.07
CA ASP A 150 4.13 -2.74 14.06
C ASP A 150 3.56 -1.33 13.91
N GLY A 151 3.26 -0.67 15.05
CA GLY A 151 2.73 0.69 15.05
C GLY A 151 3.72 1.71 14.46
N TYR A 152 5.01 1.53 14.71
CA TYR A 152 6.06 2.36 14.11
C TYR A 152 6.16 2.16 12.60
N VAL A 153 6.16 0.91 12.12
CA VAL A 153 6.20 0.61 10.68
C VAL A 153 4.96 1.18 9.99
N LEU A 154 3.76 0.95 10.54
CA LEU A 154 2.50 1.46 10.00
C LEU A 154 2.49 2.99 9.92
N PHE A 155 2.99 3.68 10.97
CA PHE A 155 3.11 5.13 10.97
C PHE A 155 4.05 5.65 9.89
N HIS A 156 5.25 5.08 9.77
CA HIS A 156 6.21 5.53 8.78
C HIS A 156 5.73 5.23 7.35
N MET A 157 5.11 4.08 7.10
CA MET A 157 4.47 3.80 5.82
C MET A 157 3.29 4.73 5.52
N ALA A 158 2.47 5.08 6.51
CA ALA A 158 1.40 6.07 6.35
C ALA A 158 1.96 7.43 5.93
N ARG A 159 3.07 7.84 6.56
CA ARG A 159 3.76 9.09 6.23
C ARG A 159 4.38 9.04 4.83
N ASP A 160 5.02 7.93 4.48
CA ASP A 160 5.63 7.72 3.17
C ASP A 160 4.60 7.73 2.05
N PHE A 161 3.44 7.07 2.22
CA PHE A 161 2.36 7.17 1.25
C PHE A 161 1.77 8.57 1.17
N TYR A 162 1.66 9.29 2.28
CA TYR A 162 1.05 10.61 2.32
C TYR A 162 1.93 11.69 1.67
N TYR A 163 3.20 11.80 2.09
CA TYR A 163 4.12 12.83 1.62
C TYR A 163 5.06 12.38 0.50
N GLY A 164 5.21 11.08 0.26
CA GLY A 164 6.22 10.55 -0.66
C GLY A 164 7.63 10.57 -0.07
N THR A 165 7.74 10.37 1.24
CA THR A 165 9.01 10.20 1.95
C THR A 165 9.55 8.78 1.80
N ASP A 166 10.75 8.54 2.33
CA ASP A 166 11.56 7.33 2.15
C ASP A 166 11.96 6.67 3.49
N PHE A 167 11.10 6.75 4.51
CA PHE A 167 11.43 6.23 5.84
C PHE A 167 11.48 4.71 5.90
N VAL A 168 10.68 4.03 5.07
CA VAL A 168 10.66 2.57 4.98
C VAL A 168 11.16 2.13 3.61
N LYS A 169 12.18 1.28 3.62
CA LYS A 169 12.79 0.70 2.43
C LYS A 169 12.14 -0.63 2.05
N LEU A 170 12.41 -1.09 0.84
CA LEU A 170 12.02 -2.44 0.42
C LEU A 170 12.67 -3.52 1.30
N SER A 171 13.93 -3.34 1.72
CA SER A 171 14.58 -4.25 2.67
C SER A 171 13.81 -4.40 3.97
N ASP A 172 13.26 -3.30 4.49
CA ASP A 172 12.52 -3.29 5.75
C ASP A 172 11.21 -4.06 5.59
N LEU A 173 10.56 -3.95 4.42
CA LEU A 173 9.37 -4.74 4.10
C LEU A 173 9.66 -6.23 3.88
N ASN A 174 10.89 -6.62 3.59
CA ASN A 174 11.26 -8.02 3.41
C ASN A 174 11.67 -8.70 4.71
N ASP A 175 12.04 -7.92 5.73
CA ASP A 175 12.42 -8.43 7.04
C ASP A 175 11.18 -8.92 7.79
N GLU A 176 11.05 -10.23 7.96
CA GLU A 176 9.93 -10.87 8.65
C GLU A 176 9.95 -10.63 10.18
N GLU A 177 11.10 -10.32 10.77
CA GLU A 177 11.19 -9.96 12.19
C GLU A 177 10.70 -8.52 12.43
N LEU A 178 10.86 -7.65 11.43
CA LEU A 178 10.40 -6.26 11.48
C LEU A 178 8.95 -6.11 11.02
N VAL A 179 8.56 -6.83 9.98
CA VAL A 179 7.25 -6.71 9.32
C VAL A 179 6.62 -8.09 9.21
N GLU A 180 5.73 -8.40 10.13
CA GLU A 180 4.93 -9.62 10.05
C GLU A 180 4.00 -9.63 8.83
N GLU A 181 3.56 -10.81 8.43
CA GLU A 181 2.67 -11.01 7.27
C GLU A 181 1.33 -10.26 7.38
N SER A 182 0.85 -10.06 8.61
CA SER A 182 -0.35 -9.26 8.85
C SER A 182 -0.13 -7.78 8.54
N ILE A 183 1.04 -7.22 8.88
CA ILE A 183 1.41 -5.83 8.66
C ILE A 183 1.78 -5.59 7.19
N PHE A 184 2.53 -6.51 6.59
CA PHE A 184 2.84 -6.49 5.16
C PHE A 184 1.57 -6.39 4.32
N ARG A 185 0.57 -7.23 4.61
CA ARG A 185 -0.74 -7.19 3.92
C ARG A 185 -1.42 -5.81 4.01
N LEU A 186 -1.38 -5.16 5.17
CA LEU A 186 -1.95 -3.82 5.35
C LEU A 186 -1.21 -2.77 4.52
N ILE A 187 0.12 -2.85 4.49
CA ILE A 187 0.98 -1.93 3.73
C ILE A 187 0.72 -2.08 2.23
N ILE A 188 0.64 -3.30 1.72
CA ILE A 188 0.31 -3.56 0.31
C ILE A 188 -1.09 -3.02 -0.02
N HIS A 189 -2.08 -3.27 0.84
CA HIS A 189 -3.43 -2.77 0.63
C HIS A 189 -3.49 -1.24 0.60
N ALA A 190 -2.83 -0.58 1.56
CA ALA A 190 -2.72 0.89 1.60
C ALA A 190 -1.98 1.45 0.39
N GLY A 191 -0.93 0.76 -0.07
CA GLY A 191 -0.22 1.09 -1.30
C GLY A 191 -1.13 1.04 -2.54
N LEU A 192 -1.97 0.01 -2.65
CA LEU A 192 -2.97 -0.07 -3.73
C LEU A 192 -4.01 1.06 -3.62
N ILE A 193 -4.48 1.39 -2.42
CA ILE A 193 -5.35 2.56 -2.20
C ILE A 193 -4.64 3.83 -2.69
N ARG A 194 -3.35 3.98 -2.40
CA ARG A 194 -2.54 5.14 -2.80
C ARG A 194 -2.38 5.26 -4.31
N GLU A 195 -2.10 4.14 -4.98
CA GLU A 195 -1.81 4.05 -6.42
C GLU A 195 -3.10 4.16 -7.26
N LEU A 196 -4.10 3.33 -6.94
CA LEU A 196 -5.32 3.16 -7.74
C LEU A 196 -6.47 4.05 -7.26
N GLY A 197 -6.44 4.47 -6.00
CA GLY A 197 -7.56 5.14 -5.35
C GLY A 197 -8.63 4.17 -4.86
N LEU A 198 -9.35 4.56 -3.81
CA LEU A 198 -10.30 3.70 -3.10
C LEU A 198 -11.44 3.14 -3.99
N HIS A 199 -11.84 3.86 -5.04
CA HIS A 199 -12.92 3.45 -5.96
C HIS A 199 -12.51 2.31 -6.91
N ASN A 200 -11.20 2.10 -7.09
CA ASN A 200 -10.66 1.05 -7.96
C ASN A 200 -10.20 -0.18 -7.16
N ILE A 201 -10.38 -0.18 -5.83
CA ILE A 201 -10.14 -1.35 -4.99
C ILE A 201 -11.40 -2.22 -5.02
N PRO A 202 -11.30 -3.47 -5.52
CA PRO A 202 -12.45 -4.37 -5.55
C PRO A 202 -12.95 -4.63 -4.12
N PRO A 203 -14.28 -4.70 -3.91
CA PRO A 203 -14.82 -5.02 -2.60
C PRO A 203 -14.38 -6.44 -2.21
N CYS A 204 -13.97 -6.61 -0.95
CA CYS A 204 -13.77 -7.94 -0.41
C CYS A 204 -15.11 -8.68 -0.47
N ARG A 205 -15.19 -9.84 -1.15
CA ARG A 205 -16.43 -10.63 -1.17
C ARG A 205 -16.58 -11.30 0.19
N GLY A 206 -17.13 -10.55 1.12
CA GLY A 206 -17.19 -10.92 2.54
C GLY A 206 -18.23 -10.15 3.32
N SER A 207 -19.37 -9.84 2.69
CA SER A 207 -20.62 -9.61 3.39
C SER A 207 -21.76 -9.97 2.46
N GLY A 208 -22.21 -11.22 2.52
CA GLY A 208 -23.55 -11.54 2.06
C GLY A 208 -24.52 -10.74 2.92
N THR A 209 -24.98 -9.60 2.42
CA THR A 209 -26.27 -9.07 2.86
C THR A 209 -27.29 -10.07 2.36
N SER A 210 -27.88 -10.81 3.28
CA SER A 210 -29.13 -11.50 3.09
C SER A 210 -30.13 -10.46 2.57
N GLU A 211 -30.33 -10.40 1.25
CA GLU A 211 -31.57 -9.87 0.70
C GLU A 211 -32.67 -10.85 1.12
N GLU A 212 -33.18 -10.67 2.34
CA GLU A 212 -34.43 -11.30 2.75
C GLU A 212 -35.55 -10.66 1.92
N LYS A 213 -35.83 -11.32 0.81
CA LYS A 213 -36.98 -11.08 -0.04
C LYS A 213 -38.24 -11.34 0.79
N THR A 214 -38.73 -10.32 1.51
CA THR A 214 -40.03 -10.37 2.17
C THR A 214 -41.12 -10.47 1.11
N THR A 215 -41.43 -11.71 0.74
CA THR A 215 -42.62 -12.06 0.00
C THR A 215 -43.77 -11.92 0.99
N VAL A 216 -44.43 -10.75 0.98
CA VAL A 216 -45.68 -10.53 1.72
C VAL A 216 -46.72 -11.50 1.18
N ARG A 217 -46.92 -12.61 1.89
CA ARG A 217 -48.12 -13.45 1.76
C ARG A 217 -49.29 -12.64 2.30
N LYS A 218 -50.15 -12.14 1.42
CA LYS A 218 -51.49 -11.71 1.79
C LYS A 218 -52.29 -12.95 2.19
N THR A 219 -52.65 -13.02 3.46
CA THR A 219 -53.69 -13.91 3.99
C THR A 219 -54.75 -13.06 4.71
N GLY A 220 -56.02 -13.27 4.37
CA GLY A 220 -57.20 -12.70 5.03
C GLY A 220 -57.59 -11.32 4.49
N SER A 221 -58.83 -11.03 4.10
CA SER A 221 -60.10 -11.64 4.44
C SER A 221 -61.13 -11.46 3.32
#